data_AF-A0A2B4SA83-F1
#
_entry.id   AF-A0A2B4SA83-F1
#
_cell.length_a   1.000
_cell.length_b   1.000
_cell.length_c   1.000
_cell.angle_alpha   90.00
_cell.angle_beta   90.00
_cell.angle_gamma   90.00
#
_symmetry.space_group_name_H-M   'P 1'
#
loop_
_entity.id
_entity.type
_entity.pdbx_description
1 polymer ?
#
loop_
_entity_poly.entity_id
_entity_poly.type
_entity_poly.pdbx_seq_one_letter_code
_entity_poly.pdbx_strand_id
1 'polypeptide(L)'
;MTQSERDELYGKFVKAIHEVQQKSNFKNLLLEKKLTALADTLEKKEAQLNEVLSASNLDPTALTVVTRKLEDVLDSKNSAIKDLQYELARVCKAHNDLIRTYEAKLQSFGVPTEELGFKPLESNVGGQQLGRGPAGLVAAPT
;
A
#
# COMPACT_ATOMS: atom_id res chain seq x y z
N MET A 1 31.18 -18.07 -25.66
CA MET A 1 30.02 -18.77 -25.10
C MET A 1 29.85 -20.07 -25.85
N THR A 2 29.77 -21.19 -25.14
CA THR A 2 29.46 -22.50 -25.74
C THR A 2 27.97 -22.58 -26.06
N GLN A 3 27.57 -23.49 -26.96
CA GLN A 3 26.16 -23.65 -27.34
C GLN A 3 25.27 -24.00 -26.13
N SER A 4 25.79 -24.83 -25.23
CA SER A 4 25.13 -25.21 -23.98
C SER A 4 24.83 -24.01 -23.07
N GLU A 5 25.76 -23.06 -22.93
CA GLU A 5 25.56 -21.86 -22.10
C GLU A 5 24.45 -20.97 -22.68
N ARG A 6 24.32 -20.89 -24.01
CA ARG A 6 23.25 -20.13 -24.66
C ARG A 6 21.89 -20.79 -24.45
N ASP A 7 21.81 -22.11 -24.62
CA ASP A 7 20.57 -22.86 -24.47
C ASP A 7 20.08 -22.82 -23.00
N GLU A 8 21.01 -22.91 -22.05
CA GLU A 8 20.70 -22.76 -20.62
C GLU A 8 20.19 -21.36 -20.28
N LEU A 9 20.84 -20.30 -20.80
CA LEU A 9 20.43 -18.92 -20.57
C LEU A 9 19.05 -18.63 -21.19
N TYR A 10 18.80 -19.16 -22.39
CA TYR A 10 17.50 -19.05 -23.05
C TYR A 10 16.40 -19.76 -22.25
N GLY A 11 16.67 -20.99 -21.75
CA GLY A 11 15.74 -21.71 -20.89
C GLY A 11 15.41 -20.95 -19.60
N LYS A 12 16.42 -20.37 -18.94
CA LYS A 12 16.24 -19.52 -17.76
C LYS A 12 15.41 -18.28 -18.06
N PHE A 13 15.66 -17.63 -19.20
CA PHE A 13 14.91 -16.45 -19.63
C PHE A 13 13.43 -16.75 -19.88
N VAL A 14 13.14 -17.81 -20.65
CA VAL A 14 11.76 -18.23 -20.94
C VAL A 14 11.03 -18.60 -19.65
N LYS A 15 11.69 -19.33 -18.74
CA LYS A 15 11.14 -19.69 -17.44
C LYS A 15 10.80 -18.45 -16.61
N ALA A 16 11.71 -17.49 -16.52
CA ALA A 16 11.49 -16.24 -15.79
C ALA A 16 10.30 -15.45 -16.35
N ILE A 17 10.16 -15.39 -17.68
CA ILE A 17 9.01 -14.74 -18.33
C ILE A 17 7.71 -15.42 -17.92
N HIS A 18 7.64 -16.75 -18.05
CA HIS A 18 6.43 -17.50 -17.69
C HIS A 18 6.06 -17.34 -16.22
N GLU A 19 7.04 -17.32 -15.32
CA GLU A 19 6.79 -17.10 -13.88
C GLU A 19 6.22 -15.71 -13.61
N VAL A 20 6.77 -14.66 -14.23
CA VAL A 20 6.25 -13.29 -14.10
C VAL A 20 4.85 -13.18 -14.67
N GLN A 21 4.61 -13.76 -15.84
CA GLN A 21 3.30 -13.76 -16.49
C GLN A 21 2.26 -14.51 -15.66
N GLN A 22 2.60 -15.69 -15.12
CA GLN A 22 1.70 -16.47 -14.27
C GLN A 22 1.34 -15.71 -12.99
N LYS A 23 2.32 -15.10 -12.32
CA LYS A 23 2.09 -14.29 -11.11
C LYS A 23 1.20 -13.09 -11.41
N SER A 24 1.44 -12.39 -12.51
CA SER A 24 0.63 -11.24 -12.94
C SER A 24 -0.81 -11.66 -13.25
N ASN A 25 -0.99 -12.72 -14.05
CA ASN A 25 -2.31 -13.25 -14.40
C ASN A 25 -3.09 -13.69 -13.17
N PHE A 26 -2.43 -14.33 -12.20
CA PHE A 26 -3.07 -14.73 -10.95
C PHE A 26 -3.50 -13.50 -10.11
N LYS A 27 -2.64 -12.48 -9.99
CA LYS A 27 -3.00 -11.21 -9.32
C LYS A 27 -4.20 -10.55 -10.01
N ASN A 28 -4.22 -10.50 -11.34
CA ASN A 28 -5.32 -9.93 -12.12
C ASN A 28 -6.63 -10.69 -11.89
N LEU A 29 -6.61 -12.02 -12.00
CA LEU A 29 -7.79 -12.85 -11.74
C LEU A 29 -8.34 -12.65 -10.32
N LEU A 30 -7.45 -12.52 -9.33
CA LEU A 30 -7.86 -12.25 -7.95
C LEU A 30 -8.51 -10.86 -7.81
N LEU A 31 -7.95 -9.84 -8.47
CA LEU A 31 -8.51 -8.49 -8.48
C LEU A 31 -9.89 -8.45 -9.16
N GLU A 32 -10.05 -9.14 -10.30
CA GLU A 32 -11.34 -9.29 -10.98
C GLU A 32 -12.38 -9.92 -10.06
N LYS A 33 -12.04 -11.04 -9.39
CA LYS A 33 -12.96 -11.68 -8.43
C LYS A 33 -13.31 -10.76 -7.25
N LYS A 34 -12.36 -10.00 -6.73
CA LYS A 34 -12.62 -9.02 -5.66
C LYS A 34 -13.55 -7.91 -6.16
N LEU A 35 -13.36 -7.42 -7.38
CA LEU A 35 -14.21 -6.41 -7.98
C LEU A 35 -15.64 -6.92 -8.12
N THR A 36 -15.84 -8.12 -8.66
CA THR A 36 -17.16 -8.75 -8.76
C THR A 36 -17.82 -8.88 -7.38
N ALA A 37 -17.10 -9.39 -6.38
CA ALA A 37 -17.66 -9.55 -5.04
C ALA A 37 -18.06 -8.20 -4.39
N LEU A 38 -17.27 -7.14 -4.63
CA LEU A 38 -17.59 -5.80 -4.15
C LEU A 38 -18.79 -5.20 -4.89
N ALA A 39 -18.91 -5.43 -6.20
CA ALA A 39 -20.06 -5.00 -6.99
C ALA A 39 -21.36 -5.68 -6.51
N ASP A 40 -21.33 -7.00 -6.32
CA ASP A 40 -22.47 -7.76 -5.77
C ASP A 40 -22.88 -7.27 -4.37
N THR A 41 -21.88 -6.88 -3.56
CA THR A 41 -22.13 -6.34 -2.22
C THR A 41 -22.77 -4.96 -2.30
N LEU A 42 -22.31 -4.11 -3.22
CA LEU A 42 -22.85 -2.78 -3.45
C LEU A 42 -24.31 -2.86 -3.93
N GLU A 43 -24.61 -3.70 -4.92
CA GLU A 43 -25.97 -3.88 -5.44
C GLU A 43 -26.94 -4.33 -4.33
N LYS A 44 -26.53 -5.30 -3.49
CA LYS A 44 -27.32 -5.75 -2.33
C LYS A 44 -27.56 -4.62 -1.33
N LYS A 45 -26.56 -3.78 -1.08
CA LYS A 45 -26.67 -2.66 -0.13
C LYS A 45 -27.57 -1.54 -0.65
N GLU A 46 -27.49 -1.25 -1.94
CA GLU A 46 -28.40 -0.30 -2.60
C GLU A 46 -29.85 -0.78 -2.56
N ALA A 47 -30.10 -2.07 -2.85
CA ALA A 47 -31.43 -2.66 -2.75
C ALA A 47 -31.99 -2.56 -1.32
N GLN A 48 -31.19 -2.94 -0.31
CA GLN A 48 -31.57 -2.83 1.11
C GLN A 48 -31.86 -1.38 1.51
N LEU A 49 -31.05 -0.43 1.05
CA LEU A 49 -31.25 0.99 1.35
C LEU A 49 -32.56 1.50 0.74
N ASN A 50 -32.82 1.18 -0.53
CA ASN A 50 -34.03 1.60 -1.22
C ASN A 50 -35.29 1.04 -0.54
N GLU A 51 -35.26 -0.22 -0.09
CA GLU A 51 -36.36 -0.83 0.66
C GLU A 51 -36.65 -0.06 1.95
N VAL A 52 -35.62 0.20 2.77
CA VAL A 52 -35.74 0.96 4.02
C VAL A 52 -36.26 2.38 3.77
N LEU A 53 -35.73 3.07 2.76
CA LEU A 53 -36.17 4.43 2.42
C LEU A 53 -37.64 4.46 1.99
N SER A 54 -38.08 3.49 1.18
CA SER A 54 -39.47 3.38 0.75
C SER A 54 -40.44 3.11 1.90
N ALA A 55 -40.01 2.33 2.91
CA ALA A 55 -40.82 2.01 4.08
C ALA A 55 -40.89 3.17 5.11
N SER A 56 -39.88 4.06 5.12
CA SER A 56 -39.70 5.05 6.18
C SER A 56 -40.50 6.36 6.00
N ASN A 57 -41.15 6.57 4.84
CA ASN A 57 -41.94 7.79 4.53
C ASN A 57 -41.23 9.11 4.92
N LEU A 58 -39.91 9.17 4.75
CA LEU A 58 -39.10 10.34 5.14
C LEU A 58 -39.30 11.50 4.15
N ASP A 59 -39.19 12.73 4.64
CA ASP A 59 -39.11 13.91 3.76
C ASP A 59 -37.86 13.80 2.86
N PRO A 60 -38.03 13.73 1.52
CA PRO A 60 -36.91 13.58 0.60
C PRO A 60 -35.88 14.71 0.72
N THR A 61 -36.33 15.93 1.03
CA THR A 61 -35.46 17.11 1.11
C THR A 61 -34.52 17.01 2.31
N ALA A 62 -35.05 16.70 3.50
CA ALA A 62 -34.26 16.48 4.70
C ALA A 62 -33.27 15.33 4.53
N LEU A 63 -33.69 14.23 3.89
CA LEU A 63 -32.82 13.08 3.62
C LEU A 63 -31.64 13.45 2.73
N THR A 64 -31.86 14.14 1.61
CA THR A 64 -30.77 14.59 0.72
C THR A 64 -29.76 15.46 1.45
N VAL A 65 -30.22 16.38 2.32
CA VAL A 65 -29.32 17.24 3.10
C VAL A 65 -28.47 16.43 4.09
N VAL A 66 -29.07 15.45 4.76
CA VAL A 66 -28.35 14.58 5.72
C VAL A 66 -27.35 13.69 4.98
N THR A 67 -27.76 13.05 3.88
CA THR A 67 -26.88 12.20 3.06
C THR A 67 -25.66 12.98 2.60
N ARG A 68 -25.85 14.18 2.03
CA ARG A 68 -24.74 15.03 1.57
C ARG A 68 -23.79 15.42 2.69
N LYS A 69 -24.31 15.78 3.87
CA LYS A 69 -23.47 16.07 5.04
C LYS A 69 -22.67 14.86 5.49
N LEU A 70 -23.25 13.66 5.43
CA LEU A 70 -22.54 12.42 5.75
C LEU A 70 -21.42 12.15 4.72
N GLU A 71 -21.70 12.34 3.43
CA GLU A 71 -20.70 12.23 2.36
C GLU A 71 -19.52 13.19 2.58
N ASP A 72 -19.80 14.47 2.84
CA ASP A 72 -18.78 15.49 3.11
C ASP A 72 -17.90 15.09 4.32
N VAL A 73 -18.52 14.57 5.40
CA VAL A 73 -17.78 14.11 6.60
C VAL A 73 -16.95 12.86 6.29
N LEU A 74 -17.49 11.92 5.52
CA LEU A 74 -16.75 10.72 5.13
C LEU A 74 -15.54 11.07 4.27
N ASP A 75 -15.70 11.96 3.29
CA ASP A 75 -14.62 12.41 2.41
C ASP A 75 -13.54 13.18 3.17
N SER A 76 -13.95 14.05 4.11
CA SER A 76 -13.03 14.75 5.00
C SER A 76 -12.21 13.78 5.85
N LYS A 77 -12.87 12.77 6.47
CA LYS A 77 -12.18 11.76 7.27
C LYS A 77 -11.26 10.86 6.44
N ASN A 78 -11.70 10.44 5.25
CA ASN A 78 -10.89 9.64 4.34
C ASN A 78 -9.65 10.39 3.86
N SER A 79 -9.78 11.69 3.57
CA SER A 79 -8.64 12.56 3.25
C SER A 79 -7.68 12.68 4.43
N ALA A 80 -8.19 12.94 5.63
CA ALA A 80 -7.36 13.00 6.84
C ALA A 80 -6.62 11.68 7.13
N ILE A 81 -7.24 10.53 6.89
CA ILE A 81 -6.58 9.22 7.01
C ILE A 81 -5.40 9.12 6.04
N LYS A 82 -5.60 9.47 4.76
CA LYS A 82 -4.54 9.44 3.75
C LYS A 82 -3.39 10.36 4.11
N ASP A 83 -3.69 11.58 4.55
CA ASP A 83 -2.69 12.58 4.95
C ASP A 83 -1.88 12.10 6.16
N LEU A 84 -2.55 11.58 7.18
CA LEU A 84 -1.88 11.04 8.37
C LEU A 84 -1.03 9.81 8.06
N GLN A 85 -1.51 8.91 7.20
CA GLN A 85 -0.73 7.76 6.74
C GLN A 85 0.52 8.19 5.97
N TYR A 86 0.39 9.21 5.12
CA TYR A 86 1.51 9.78 4.40
C TYR A 86 2.53 10.43 5.33
N GLU A 87 2.06 11.25 6.28
CA GLU A 87 2.92 11.92 7.26
C GLU A 87 3.65 10.91 8.16
N LEU A 88 2.96 9.85 8.60
CA LEU A 88 3.58 8.75 9.32
C LEU A 88 4.70 8.11 8.47
N ALA A 89 4.43 7.81 7.21
CA ALA A 89 5.43 7.23 6.32
C ALA A 89 6.64 8.16 6.11
N ARG A 90 6.39 9.46 5.95
CA ARG A 90 7.42 10.50 5.81
C ARG A 90 8.32 10.56 7.05
N VAL A 91 7.74 10.56 8.25
CA VAL A 91 8.49 10.59 9.52
C VAL A 91 9.26 9.29 9.74
N CYS A 92 8.65 8.13 9.52
CA CYS A 92 9.34 6.84 9.64
C CYS A 92 10.53 6.74 8.68
N LYS A 93 10.40 7.26 7.45
CA LYS A 93 11.51 7.30 6.50
C LYS A 93 12.62 8.22 6.97
N ALA A 94 12.29 9.45 7.38
CA ALA A 94 13.27 10.41 7.87
C ALA A 94 14.05 9.87 9.07
N HIS A 95 13.36 9.17 9.99
CA HIS A 95 13.98 8.48 11.13
C HIS A 95 14.97 7.40 10.68
N ASN A 96 14.57 6.52 9.75
CA ASN A 96 15.44 5.46 9.24
C ASN A 96 16.64 6.01 8.45
N ASP A 97 16.45 7.08 7.67
CA ASP A 97 17.52 7.75 6.92
C ASP A 97 18.50 8.45 7.88
N LEU A 98 18.00 9.01 9.00
CA LEU A 98 18.82 9.59 10.06
C LEU A 98 19.70 8.53 10.74
N ILE A 99 19.12 7.37 11.11
CA ILE A 99 19.88 6.25 11.68
C ILE A 99 21.07 5.88 10.78
N ARG A 100 20.81 5.70 9.48
CA ARG A 100 21.85 5.33 8.52
C ARG A 100 22.93 6.39 8.37
N THR A 101 22.52 7.66 8.34
CA THR A 101 23.45 8.79 8.24
C THR A 101 24.35 8.86 9.47
N TYR A 102 23.77 8.66 10.66
CA TYR A 102 24.50 8.59 11.93
C TYR A 102 25.50 7.44 11.97
N GLU A 103 25.07 6.22 11.62
CA GLU A 103 25.93 5.03 11.56
C GLU A 103 27.10 5.23 10.58
N ALA A 104 26.83 5.75 9.38
CA ALA A 104 27.87 6.08 8.40
C ALA A 104 28.85 7.13 8.94
N LYS A 105 28.36 8.10 9.73
CA LYS A 105 29.20 9.13 10.32
C LYS A 105 30.10 8.58 11.42
N LEU A 106 29.59 7.72 12.29
CA LEU A 106 30.41 7.02 13.30
C LEU A 106 31.52 6.20 12.66
N GLN A 107 31.18 5.40 11.64
CA GLN A 107 32.16 4.64 10.89
C GLN A 107 33.23 5.54 10.26
N SER A 108 32.87 6.70 9.73
CA SER A 108 33.83 7.66 9.17
C SER A 108 34.82 8.23 10.20
N PHE A 109 34.48 8.21 11.49
CA PHE A 109 35.37 8.59 12.59
C PHE A 109 36.07 7.38 13.23
N GLY A 110 35.90 6.18 12.70
CA GLY A 110 36.49 4.96 13.24
C GLY A 110 35.81 4.43 14.49
N VAL A 111 34.56 4.85 14.76
CA VAL A 111 33.75 4.34 15.88
C VAL A 111 32.85 3.21 15.36
N PRO A 112 33.07 1.95 15.79
CA PRO A 112 32.21 0.82 15.41
C PRO A 112 30.81 0.96 16.00
N THR A 113 29.79 0.62 15.22
CA THR A 113 28.39 0.68 15.67
C THR A 113 28.07 -0.32 16.77
N GLU A 114 28.88 -1.37 16.91
CA GLU A 114 28.77 -2.40 17.95
C GLU A 114 29.13 -1.84 19.34
N GLU A 115 29.96 -0.80 19.40
CA GLU A 115 30.38 -0.15 20.65
C GLU A 115 29.28 0.72 21.28
N LEU A 116 28.19 0.98 20.55
CA LEU A 116 27.06 1.77 21.06
C LEU A 116 26.30 1.09 22.21
N GLY A 117 26.40 -0.23 22.34
CA GLY A 117 25.69 -0.99 23.38
C GLY A 117 24.17 -1.11 23.18
N PHE A 118 23.64 -0.59 22.06
CA PHE A 118 22.26 -0.78 21.65
C PHE A 118 22.15 -0.86 20.12
N LYS A 119 21.05 -1.44 19.64
CA LYS A 119 20.70 -1.45 18.21
C LYS A 119 19.52 -0.52 17.97
N PRO A 120 19.66 0.56 17.20
CA PRO A 120 18.55 1.43 16.84
C PRO A 120 17.40 0.63 16.20
N LEU A 121 16.16 0.92 16.61
CA LEU A 121 14.97 0.30 16.02
C LEU A 121 14.55 1.09 14.77
N GLU A 122 14.59 0.46 13.60
CA GLU A 122 14.01 1.02 12.39
C GLU A 122 12.48 1.07 12.51
N SER A 123 11.89 2.21 12.15
CA SER A 123 10.44 2.38 12.13
C SER A 123 9.83 1.72 10.88
N ASN A 124 8.72 1.01 11.05
CA ASN A 124 7.93 0.44 9.96
C ASN A 124 6.58 1.16 9.83
N VAL A 125 5.94 1.03 8.66
CA VAL A 125 4.61 1.59 8.40
C VAL A 125 3.71 0.45 8.01
N GLY A 126 2.79 0.04 8.89
CA GLY A 126 1.79 -1.00 8.58
C GLY A 126 2.38 -2.34 8.09
N GLY A 127 3.59 -2.70 8.53
CA GLY A 127 4.29 -3.92 8.08
C GLY A 127 4.97 -3.82 6.70
N GLN A 128 4.94 -2.66 6.04
CA GLN A 128 5.66 -2.42 4.79
C GLN A 128 7.06 -1.86 5.07
N GLN A 129 8.05 -2.38 4.33
CA GLN A 129 9.41 -1.88 4.34
C GLN A 129 9.48 -0.58 3.52
N LEU A 130 9.92 0.51 4.14
CA LEU A 130 10.14 1.78 3.43
C LEU A 130 11.37 1.69 2.52
N GLY A 131 11.25 2.22 1.31
CA GLY A 131 12.36 2.24 0.36
C GLY A 131 13.50 3.13 0.85
N ARG A 132 14.74 2.74 0.55
CA ARG A 132 15.95 3.48 0.96
C ARG A 132 16.32 4.64 0.02
N GLY A 133 15.69 4.71 -1.15
CA GLY A 133 15.96 5.75 -2.15
C GLY A 133 15.15 7.03 -1.93
N PRO A 134 15.44 8.09 -2.71
CA PRO A 134 14.65 9.34 -2.68
C PRO A 134 13.16 9.09 -2.96
N ALA A 135 12.84 8.13 -3.83
CA ALA A 135 11.47 7.68 -4.12
C ALA A 135 10.90 6.63 -3.13
N GLY A 136 11.56 6.42 -1.98
CA GLY A 136 11.22 5.35 -1.03
C GLY A 136 9.85 5.45 -0.34
N LEU A 137 9.15 6.57 -0.50
CA LEU A 137 7.76 6.78 -0.03
C LEU A 137 6.71 6.42 -1.07
N VAL A 138 7.08 6.40 -2.35
CA VAL A 138 6.16 6.15 -3.49
C VAL A 138 6.37 4.77 -4.10
N ALA A 139 7.56 4.19 -3.94
CA ALA A 139 7.85 2.81 -4.33
C ALA A 139 7.38 1.83 -3.24
N ALA A 140 6.07 1.62 -3.12
CA ALA A 140 5.56 0.49 -2.34
C ALA A 140 5.96 -0.83 -3.05
N PRO A 141 6.33 -1.89 -2.32
CA PRO A 141 6.48 -3.21 -2.93
C PRO A 141 5.09 -3.72 -3.36
N THR A 142 4.94 -4.02 -4.65
CA THR A 142 3.76 -4.68 -5.24
C THR A 142 3.66 -6.17 -4.95
#